data_AF-A0A5B8VH25-F1
#
_entry.id   AF-A0A5B8VH25-F1
#
_cell.length_a   1.000
_cell.length_b   1.000
_cell.length_c   1.000
_cell.angle_alpha   90.00
_cell.angle_beta   90.00
_cell.angle_gamma   90.00
#
_symmetry.space_group_name_H-M   'P 1'
#
loop_
_entity.id
_entity.type
_entity.pdbx_description
1 polymer ?
#
loop_
_entity_poly.entity_id
_entity_poly.type
_entity_poly.pdbx_seq_one_letter_code
_entity_poly.pdbx_strand_id
1 'polypeptide(L)' 'MQNFLTATPSQRQAHMNIATLRSGIPHNLLEHDWWQSFVLQNLFELPFASFLTLNGSRSLCDQ' A
#
# COMPACT_ATOMS: atom_id res chain seq x y z
N MET A 1 3.89 -8.02 -2.24
CA MET A 1 2.89 -7.70 -1.20
C MET A 1 2.40 -8.90 -0.38
N GLN A 2 2.30 -10.10 -0.95
CA GLN A 2 1.80 -11.30 -0.23
C GLN A 2 2.49 -11.59 1.11
N ASN A 3 3.80 -11.36 1.22
CA ASN A 3 4.55 -11.60 2.46
C ASN A 3 4.13 -10.71 3.63
N PHE A 4 3.48 -9.57 3.38
CA PHE A 4 3.01 -8.69 4.46
C PHE A 4 1.69 -9.18 5.06
N LEU A 5 0.80 -9.76 4.25
CA LEU A 5 -0.48 -10.32 4.71
C LEU A 5 -0.32 -11.63 5.49
N THR A 6 0.68 -12.43 5.11
CA THR A 6 0.98 -13.71 5.78
C THR A 6 1.87 -13.53 7.01
N ALA A 7 2.43 -12.34 7.24
CA ALA A 7 3.28 -12.04 8.37
C ALA A 7 2.48 -11.88 9.67
N THR A 8 3.08 -12.34 10.78
CA THR A 8 2.53 -12.09 12.12
C THR A 8 2.48 -10.58 12.40
N PRO A 9 1.61 -10.12 13.31
CA PRO A 9 1.54 -8.70 13.67
C PRO A 9 2.92 -8.11 14.08
N SER A 10 3.74 -8.89 14.79
CA SER A 10 5.09 -8.49 15.20
C SER A 10 6.06 -8.36 14.02
N GLN A 11 5.98 -9.24 13.02
CA GLN A 11 6.78 -9.15 11.80
C GLN A 11 6.38 -7.96 10.93
N ARG A 12 5.08 -7.69 10.80
CA ARG A 12 4.58 -6.49 10.10
C ARG A 12 5.09 -5.21 10.76
N GLN A 13 5.02 -5.14 12.09
CA GLN A 13 5.55 -4.01 12.84
C GLN A 13 7.04 -3.80 12.58
N ALA A 14 7.84 -4.87 12.59
CA ALA A 14 9.27 -4.80 12.30
C ALA A 14 9.55 -4.30 10.88
N HIS A 15 8.80 -4.78 9.89
CA HIS A 15 8.93 -4.33 8.49
C HIS A 15 8.63 -2.84 8.34
N MET A 16 7.55 -2.37 8.95
CA MET A 16 7.17 -0.95 8.90
C MET A 16 8.15 -0.06 9.65
N ASN A 17 8.73 -0.52 10.76
CA ASN A 17 9.78 0.20 11.47
C ASN A 17 11.05 0.33 10.61
N ILE A 18 11.45 -0.74 9.91
CA ILE A 18 12.60 -0.69 8.98
C ILE A 18 12.31 0.27 7.82
N ALA A 19 11.10 0.23 7.26
CA ALA A 19 10.69 1.13 6.19
C ALA A 19 10.67 2.60 6.65
N THR A 20 10.18 2.87 7.87
CA THR A 20 10.19 4.19 8.51
C THR A 20 11.61 4.73 8.62
N LEU A 21 12.54 3.92 9.15
CA LEU A 21 13.96 4.31 9.30
C LEU A 21 14.64 4.61 7.96
N ARG A 22 14.31 3.86 6.90
CA ARG A 22 14.95 4.01 5.57
C ARG A 22 14.38 5.17 4.77
N SER A 23 13.07 5.40 4.87
CA SER A 23 12.37 6.41 4.06
C SER A 23 12.23 7.76 4.77
N GLY A 24 12.37 7.78 6.11
CA GLY A 24 12.02 8.95 6.92
C GLY A 24 10.52 9.21 7.00
N ILE A 25 9.68 8.38 6.38
CA ILE A 25 8.23 8.54 6.37
C ILE A 25 7.66 7.93 7.66
N PRO A 26 6.80 8.67 8.39
CA PRO A 26 6.12 8.16 9.58
C PRO A 26 5.38 6.84 9.34
N HIS A 27 5.46 5.94 10.32
CA HIS A 27 4.85 4.60 10.27
C HIS A 27 3.37 4.65 9.86
N ASN A 28 2.58 5.55 10.45
CA ASN A 28 1.15 5.69 10.17
C ASN A 28 0.85 6.06 8.72
N LEU A 29 1.73 6.86 8.08
CA LEU A 29 1.58 7.23 6.68
C LEU A 29 1.97 6.07 5.76
N LEU A 30 3.02 5.33 6.09
CA LEU A 30 3.40 4.12 5.34
C LEU A 30 2.34 3.03 5.42
N GLU A 31 1.77 2.81 6.60
CA GLU A 31 0.71 1.83 6.79
C GLU A 31 -0.56 2.21 6.02
N HIS A 32 -0.96 3.47 6.11
CA HIS A 32 -2.09 4.00 5.34
C HIS A 32 -1.86 3.86 3.82
N ASP A 33 -0.69 4.27 3.35
CA ASP A 33 -0.33 4.18 1.93
C ASP A 33 -0.37 2.74 1.44
N TRP A 34 0.21 1.82 2.23
CA TRP A 34 0.23 0.40 1.93
C TRP A 34 -1.18 -0.20 1.80
N TRP A 35 -2.07 0.08 2.76
CA TRP A 35 -3.44 -0.41 2.71
C TRP A 35 -4.20 0.10 1.50
N GLN A 36 -4.03 1.37 1.16
CA GLN A 36 -4.70 1.93 -0.01
C GLN A 36 -4.15 1.33 -1.30
N SER A 37 -2.84 1.15 -1.44
CA SER A 37 -2.23 0.51 -2.62
C SER A 37 -2.67 -0.94 -2.76
N PHE A 38 -2.78 -1.67 -1.65
CA PHE A 38 -3.34 -3.02 -1.63
C PHE A 38 -4.79 -3.04 -2.13
N VAL A 39 -5.65 -2.16 -1.61
CA VAL A 39 -7.06 -2.08 -2.05
C VAL A 39 -7.18 -1.72 -3.52
N LEU A 40 -6.40 -0.73 -4.00
CA LEU A 40 -6.40 -0.34 -5.40
C LEU A 40 -5.97 -1.49 -6.30
N GLN A 41 -4.90 -2.20 -5.95
CA GLN A 41 -4.47 -3.38 -6.72
C GLN A 41 -5.62 -4.39 -6.86
N ASN A 42 -6.27 -4.76 -5.76
CA ASN A 42 -7.38 -5.71 -5.79
C ASN A 42 -8.59 -5.18 -6.59
N LEU A 43 -8.87 -3.88 -6.48
CA LEU A 43 -9.99 -3.24 -7.18
C LEU A 43 -9.78 -3.26 -8.71
N PHE A 44 -8.55 -3.06 -9.16
CA PHE A 44 -8.18 -3.10 -10.58
C PHE A 44 -7.97 -4.51 -11.14
N GLU A 45 -8.00 -5.55 -10.30
CA GLU A 45 -8.03 -6.96 -10.72
C GLU A 45 -9.48 -7.46 -10.99
N LEU A 46 -10.51 -6.68 -10.67
CA LEU A 46 -11.91 -7.07 -10.86
C LEU A 46 -12.37 -6.97 -12.33
N PRO A 47 -13.40 -7.73 -12.76
CA PRO A 47 -13.86 -7.75 -14.15
C PRO A 47 -14.33 -6.40 -14.71
N PHE A 48 -14.72 -5.48 -13.83
CA PHE A 48 -15.17 -4.14 -14.17
C PHE A 48 -14.09 -3.07 -14.00
N ALA A 49 -12.84 -3.46 -13.77
CA ALA A 49 -11.71 -2.53 -13.63
C ALA A 49 -11.55 -1.59 -14.82
N SER A 50 -11.95 -2.02 -16.02
CA SER A 50 -11.96 -1.19 -17.24
C SER A 50 -12.88 0.02 -17.17
N PHE A 51 -13.86 0.02 -16.25
CA PHE A 51 -14.76 1.15 -16.02
C PHE A 51 -14.29 2.07 -14.88
N LEU A 52 -13.16 1.75 -14.23
CA LEU A 52 -12.61 2.51 -13.12
C LEU A 52 -11.49 3.41 -13.61
N THR A 53 -11.46 4.65 -13.12
CA THR A 53 -10.36 5.58 -13.37
C THR A 53 -9.85 6.11 -12.04
N LEU A 54 -8.56 5.92 -11.79
CA LEU A 54 -7.91 6.50 -10.63
C LEU A 54 -7.66 8.00 -10.91
N ASN A 55 -8.24 8.87 -10.08
CA ASN A 55 -8.10 10.32 -10.20
C ASN A 55 -7.48 10.92 -8.91
N GLY A 56 -6.84 12.09 -9.03
CA GLY A 56 -6.33 12.88 -7.91
C GLY A 56 -4.81 12.90 -7.81
N SER A 57 -4.26 13.61 -6.82
CA SER A 57 -2.81 13.78 -6.62
C SER A 57 -2.04 12.46 -6.46
N ARG A 58 -2.74 11.38 -6.09
CA ARG A 58 -2.18 10.04 -5.98
C ARG A 58 -1.93 9.33 -7.31
N SER A 59 -2.67 9.67 -8.37
CA SER A 59 -2.41 9.12 -9.72
C SER A 59 -1.13 9.68 -10.35
N LEU A 60 -0.58 10.76 -9.81
CA LEU A 60 0.70 11.35 -10.25
C LEU A 60 1.92 10.61 -9.69
N CYS A 61 1.77 9.89 -8.58
CA CYS A 61 2.88 9.17 -7.95
C CYS A 61 3.14 7.77 -8.56
N ASP A 62 2.22 7.27 -9.38
CA ASP A 62 2.25 5.93 -9.99
C ASP A 62 2.62 5.97 -11.51
N GLN A 63 3.13 7.10 -12.01
CA GLN A 63 3.62 7.26 -13.39
C GLN A 63 5.12 6.99 -13.54
#